data_AF-A0AAW2ZCF5-F1
#
_entry.id   AF-A0AAW2ZCF5-F1
#
_cell.length_a   1.000
_cell.length_b   1.000
_cell.length_c   1.000
_cell.angle_alpha   90.00
_cell.angle_beta   90.00
_cell.angle_gamma   90.00
#
_symmetry.space_group_name_H-M   'P 1'
#
loop_
_entity.id
_entity.type
_entity.pdbx_description
1 polymer ?
#
loop_
_entity_poly.entity_id
_entity_poly.type
_entity_poly.pdbx_seq_one_letter_code
_entity_poly.pdbx_strand_id
1 'polypeptide(L)'
;MIPIDTPIAIGENFWNIRGDFKVLLVANVGTHMSLIRLESGNFVIIDTIKMSDNLKAAINSLTDNGTKIEAVVGVHPFHISYFEEFYKEYPNAHYYGTPRHLRKITTIPWTGSLCDGAARSRWFPQIDIRIPAGAEFVDPQPEFMNHFTCAWVYHRQSGTIHVDDTISYADDPGVMSKLMGQKKGSISFHPTMKGPGLFPNPESPFQFRDWVRCLLQEWNIVNICTAHGGNRIGGGAEVLSNALLEHEPVFEKLSRKKASGKHKEFKPPLDGSICECG
;
A
#
# COMPACT_ATOMS: atom_id res chain seq x y z
N MET A 1 12.37 9.10 19.05
CA MET A 1 12.73 7.92 18.25
C MET A 1 11.46 7.11 18.10
N ILE A 2 11.05 6.79 16.88
CA ILE A 2 9.81 6.02 16.65
C ILE A 2 10.16 4.54 16.91
N PRO A 3 9.37 3.79 17.72
CA PRO A 3 9.67 2.39 18.01
C PRO A 3 9.78 1.55 16.74
N ILE A 4 10.81 0.73 16.67
CA ILE A 4 11.04 -0.28 15.61
C ILE A 4 10.62 -1.64 16.18
N ASP A 5 10.08 -2.50 15.34
CA ASP A 5 9.64 -3.87 15.66
C ASP A 5 8.58 -3.95 16.78
N THR A 6 7.92 -2.83 17.09
CA THR A 6 6.88 -2.75 18.13
C THR A 6 5.56 -2.29 17.51
N PRO A 7 4.44 -3.02 17.74
CA PRO A 7 3.12 -2.59 17.31
C PRO A 7 2.70 -1.26 17.91
N ILE A 8 2.37 -0.32 17.04
CA ILE A 8 1.77 0.97 17.39
C ILE A 8 0.29 0.89 17.04
N ALA A 9 -0.59 1.06 18.03
CA ALA A 9 -2.02 1.15 17.78
C ALA A 9 -2.31 2.44 16.98
N ILE A 10 -2.93 2.28 15.81
CA ILE A 10 -3.35 3.40 14.94
C ILE A 10 -4.82 3.73 15.16
N GLY A 11 -5.63 2.69 15.38
CA GLY A 11 -7.02 2.79 15.78
C GLY A 11 -7.47 1.46 16.36
N GLU A 12 -8.76 1.36 16.68
CA GLU A 12 -9.31 0.13 17.26
C GLU A 12 -9.04 -1.07 16.35
N ASN A 13 -8.47 -2.14 16.91
CA ASN A 13 -8.13 -3.38 16.20
C ASN A 13 -7.18 -3.20 14.99
N PHE A 14 -6.45 -2.09 14.91
CA PHE A 14 -5.46 -1.84 13.86
C PHE A 14 -4.13 -1.40 14.43
N TRP A 15 -3.07 -2.14 14.12
CA TRP A 15 -1.70 -1.81 14.47
C TRP A 15 -0.84 -1.63 13.22
N ASN A 16 0.11 -0.71 13.29
CA ASN A 16 1.19 -0.58 12.32
C ASN A 16 2.53 -0.86 13.01
N ILE A 17 3.40 -1.60 12.34
CA ILE A 17 4.73 -1.93 12.84
C ILE A 17 5.74 -1.45 11.81
N ARG A 18 6.79 -0.79 12.30
CA ARG A 18 7.90 -0.32 11.47
C ARG A 18 9.09 -1.24 11.64
N GLY A 19 9.66 -1.67 10.54
CA GLY A 19 10.92 -2.40 10.47
C GLY A 19 12.02 -1.57 9.84
N ASP A 20 13.25 -2.01 10.05
CA ASP A 20 14.42 -1.44 9.38
C ASP A 20 14.47 -1.82 7.90
N PHE A 21 14.65 -0.83 7.02
CA PHE A 21 14.94 -1.06 5.60
C PHE A 21 15.99 -0.09 5.09
N LYS A 22 17.19 -0.59 4.78
CA LYS A 22 18.32 0.22 4.34
C LYS A 22 18.47 0.15 2.82
N VAL A 23 18.25 1.28 2.15
CA VAL A 23 18.60 1.47 0.73
C VAL A 23 20.08 1.83 0.64
N LEU A 24 20.82 1.15 -0.24
CA LEU A 24 22.26 1.31 -0.45
C LEU A 24 23.10 1.19 0.84
N LEU A 25 22.65 0.41 1.83
CA LEU A 25 23.28 0.22 3.14
C LEU A 25 23.40 1.47 4.05
N VAL A 26 23.08 2.67 3.56
CA VAL A 26 23.30 3.94 4.29
C VAL A 26 22.01 4.68 4.66
N ALA A 27 20.95 4.60 3.85
CA ALA A 27 19.71 5.32 4.12
C ALA A 27 18.62 4.35 4.59
N ASN A 28 18.29 4.39 5.89
CA ASN A 28 17.15 3.65 6.41
C ASN A 28 15.87 4.41 6.09
N VAL A 29 15.11 3.92 5.10
CA VAL A 29 13.81 4.50 4.72
C VAL A 29 12.65 3.85 5.49
N GLY A 30 12.95 2.82 6.29
CA GLY A 30 11.98 1.98 6.99
C GLY A 30 11.14 1.14 6.02
N THR A 31 10.53 0.07 6.49
CA THR A 31 9.39 -0.56 5.81
C THR A 31 8.32 -0.82 6.86
N HIS A 32 7.04 -0.77 6.51
CA HIS A 32 5.98 -0.95 7.48
C HIS A 32 5.09 -2.14 7.10
N MET A 33 4.62 -2.87 8.10
CA MET A 33 3.52 -3.84 7.98
C MET A 33 2.35 -3.41 8.86
N SER A 34 1.16 -3.96 8.62
CA SER A 34 0.00 -3.70 9.48
C SER A 34 -0.67 -4.99 9.93
N LEU A 35 -1.26 -4.97 11.12
CA LEU A 35 -2.06 -6.07 11.67
C LEU A 35 -3.47 -5.55 11.90
N ILE A 36 -4.45 -6.30 11.40
CA ILE A 36 -5.87 -6.01 11.56
C ILE A 36 -6.47 -7.17 12.33
N ARG A 37 -7.07 -6.91 13.48
CA ARG A 37 -7.84 -7.91 14.22
C ARG A 37 -9.28 -7.88 13.75
N LEU A 38 -9.75 -9.00 13.23
CA LEU A 38 -11.14 -9.20 12.81
C LEU A 38 -12.06 -9.37 14.02
N GLU A 39 -13.37 -9.20 13.81
CA GLU A 39 -14.40 -9.48 14.83
C GLU A 39 -14.34 -10.92 15.37
N SER A 40 -13.89 -11.88 14.54
CA SER A 40 -13.66 -13.27 14.96
C SER A 40 -12.55 -13.42 16.00
N GLY A 41 -11.73 -12.38 16.19
CA GLY A 41 -10.53 -12.41 17.01
C GLY A 41 -9.28 -12.89 16.26
N ASN A 42 -9.42 -13.35 15.00
CA ASN A 42 -8.31 -13.65 14.11
C ASN A 42 -7.67 -12.37 13.57
N PHE A 43 -6.51 -12.52 12.92
CA PHE A 43 -5.72 -11.45 12.37
C PHE A 43 -5.48 -11.61 10.88
N VAL A 44 -5.56 -10.48 10.17
CA VAL A 44 -5.07 -10.31 8.80
C VAL A 44 -3.85 -9.42 8.87
N ILE A 45 -2.75 -9.90 8.29
CA ILE A 45 -1.47 -9.19 8.22
C ILE A 45 -1.33 -8.59 6.83
N ILE A 46 -0.99 -7.30 6.76
CA ILE A 46 -0.80 -6.56 5.51
C ILE A 46 0.69 -6.25 5.34
N ASP A 47 1.25 -6.78 4.26
CA ASP A 47 2.68 -6.85 3.94
C ASP A 47 3.56 -7.43 5.06
N THR A 48 4.85 -7.52 4.79
CA THR A 48 5.82 -8.10 5.71
C THR A 48 7.07 -7.23 5.78
N ILE A 49 7.64 -7.15 6.98
CA ILE A 49 8.94 -6.54 7.24
C ILE A 49 9.90 -7.64 7.67
N LYS A 50 11.19 -7.31 7.74
CA LYS A 50 12.22 -8.24 8.22
C LYS A 50 11.84 -8.82 9.58
N MET A 51 11.93 -10.14 9.73
CA MET A 51 11.66 -10.77 11.02
C MET A 51 12.79 -10.49 12.01
N SER A 52 12.43 -10.02 13.19
CA SER A 52 13.31 -9.92 14.35
C SER A 52 12.69 -10.64 15.53
N ASP A 53 13.49 -10.98 16.55
CA ASP A 53 12.98 -11.63 17.76
C ASP A 53 11.91 -10.78 18.46
N ASN A 54 12.08 -9.45 18.45
CA ASN A 54 11.11 -8.52 19.03
C ASN A 54 9.80 -8.50 18.22
N LEU A 55 9.90 -8.44 16.89
CA LEU A 55 8.73 -8.47 16.02
C LEU A 55 7.96 -9.79 16.20
N LYS A 56 8.67 -10.92 16.22
CA LYS A 56 8.11 -12.24 16.43
C LYS A 56 7.40 -12.34 17.78
N ALA A 57 8.06 -11.90 18.85
CA ALA A 57 7.46 -11.89 20.19
C ALA A 57 6.18 -11.03 20.23
N ALA A 58 6.19 -9.86 19.59
CA ALA A 58 5.03 -8.98 19.52
C ALA A 58 3.87 -9.59 18.73
N ILE A 59 4.13 -10.19 17.57
CA ILE A 59 3.11 -10.89 16.78
C ILE A 59 2.57 -12.09 17.57
N ASN A 60 3.43 -12.91 18.16
CA ASN A 60 3.02 -14.07 18.96
C ASN A 60 2.14 -13.69 20.14
N SER A 61 2.47 -12.58 20.82
CA SER A 61 1.65 -12.08 21.92
C SER A 61 0.25 -11.64 21.49
N LEU A 62 0.10 -11.09 20.28
CA LEU A 62 -1.19 -10.65 19.75
C LEU A 62 -2.02 -11.80 19.18
N THR A 63 -1.34 -12.76 18.55
CA THR A 63 -1.95 -13.76 17.67
C THR A 63 -1.96 -15.17 18.25
N ASP A 64 -1.70 -15.30 19.56
CA ASP A 64 -1.61 -16.59 20.24
C ASP A 64 -0.59 -17.52 19.54
N ASN A 65 0.66 -17.07 19.52
CA ASN A 65 1.79 -17.73 18.86
C ASN A 65 1.53 -18.04 17.38
N GLY A 66 0.90 -17.09 16.67
CA GLY A 66 0.59 -17.22 15.25
C GLY A 66 -0.68 -18.02 14.93
N THR A 67 -1.30 -18.69 15.90
CA THR A 67 -2.47 -19.55 15.66
C THR A 67 -3.71 -18.77 15.22
N LYS A 68 -3.80 -17.48 15.57
CA LYS A 68 -4.87 -16.58 15.15
C LYS A 68 -4.54 -15.80 13.88
N ILE A 69 -3.41 -16.04 13.23
CA ILE A 69 -3.13 -15.44 11.92
C ILE A 69 -3.94 -16.20 10.89
N GLU A 70 -5.03 -15.58 10.43
CA GLU A 70 -5.86 -16.17 9.37
C GLU A 70 -5.20 -15.99 8.01
N ALA A 71 -4.62 -14.81 7.77
CA ALA A 71 -3.97 -14.53 6.50
C ALA A 71 -2.85 -13.51 6.57
N VAL A 72 -1.94 -13.62 5.59
CA VAL A 72 -0.92 -12.63 5.25
C VAL A 72 -1.15 -12.18 3.81
N VAL A 73 -1.22 -10.88 3.59
CA VAL A 73 -1.63 -10.27 2.32
C VAL A 73 -0.55 -9.33 1.81
N GLY A 74 0.09 -9.67 0.70
CA GLY A 74 1.06 -8.81 0.02
C GLY A 74 0.40 -7.86 -0.96
N VAL A 75 0.39 -6.57 -0.67
CA VAL A 75 -0.41 -5.59 -1.43
C VAL A 75 0.41 -4.77 -2.42
N HIS A 76 1.73 -4.66 -2.25
CA HIS A 76 2.59 -3.98 -3.21
C HIS A 76 3.45 -4.97 -4.02
N PRO A 77 3.44 -4.94 -5.38
CA PRO A 77 4.15 -5.93 -6.20
C PRO A 77 5.65 -6.10 -5.91
N PHE A 78 6.30 -5.09 -5.37
CA PHE A 78 7.74 -5.10 -5.08
C PHE A 78 8.12 -5.37 -3.63
N HIS A 79 7.15 -5.52 -2.72
CA HIS A 79 7.42 -5.78 -1.30
C HIS A 79 7.56 -7.28 -1.04
N ILE A 80 8.49 -7.91 -1.76
CA ILE A 80 8.63 -9.38 -1.79
C ILE A 80 9.65 -9.94 -0.78
N SER A 81 10.55 -9.09 -0.28
CA SER A 81 11.82 -9.52 0.34
C SER A 81 11.67 -10.34 1.62
N TYR A 82 10.59 -10.15 2.37
CA TYR A 82 10.45 -10.72 3.72
C TYR A 82 9.36 -11.78 3.83
N PHE A 83 8.63 -12.06 2.75
CA PHE A 83 7.54 -13.03 2.75
C PHE A 83 8.01 -14.45 3.06
N GLU A 84 9.14 -14.90 2.50
CA GLU A 84 9.67 -16.25 2.78
C GLU A 84 10.13 -16.42 4.22
N GLU A 85 10.72 -15.37 4.81
CA GLU A 85 11.12 -15.36 6.22
C GLU A 85 9.88 -15.41 7.11
N PHE A 86 8.85 -14.62 6.79
CA PHE A 86 7.59 -14.60 7.51
C PHE A 86 6.84 -15.95 7.40
N TYR A 87 6.87 -16.59 6.24
CA TYR A 87 6.25 -17.90 6.01
C TYR A 87 6.91 -19.02 6.82
N LYS A 88 8.23 -18.99 7.02
CA LYS A 88 8.92 -19.97 7.88
C LYS A 88 8.41 -19.92 9.31
N GLU A 89 8.04 -18.74 9.79
CA GLU A 89 7.54 -18.53 11.15
C GLU A 89 6.05 -18.84 11.28
N TYR A 90 5.25 -18.53 10.27
CA TYR A 90 3.79 -18.70 10.29
C TYR A 90 3.25 -19.50 9.09
N PRO A 91 3.71 -20.74 8.88
CA PRO A 91 3.40 -21.50 7.67
C PRO A 91 1.93 -21.92 7.53
N ASN A 92 1.17 -21.87 8.63
CA ASN A 92 -0.24 -22.31 8.66
C ASN A 92 -1.23 -21.22 8.22
N ALA A 93 -0.80 -19.96 8.08
CA ALA A 93 -1.65 -18.89 7.62
C ALA A 93 -1.95 -19.00 6.12
N HIS A 94 -3.05 -18.42 5.67
CA HIS A 94 -3.32 -18.28 4.23
C HIS A 94 -2.54 -17.10 3.63
N TYR A 95 -1.86 -17.30 2.51
CA TYR A 95 -1.08 -16.24 1.87
C TYR A 95 -1.75 -15.76 0.59
N TYR A 96 -2.04 -14.47 0.50
CA TYR A 96 -2.58 -13.82 -0.69
C TYR A 96 -1.61 -12.76 -1.17
N GLY A 97 -1.44 -12.61 -2.48
CA GLY A 97 -0.45 -11.68 -3.00
C GLY A 97 -0.80 -11.13 -4.36
N THR A 98 -0.12 -10.07 -4.75
CA THR A 98 -0.18 -9.59 -6.14
C THR A 98 0.32 -10.67 -7.12
N PRO A 99 -0.04 -10.61 -8.41
CA PRO A 99 0.47 -11.55 -9.41
C PRO A 99 2.00 -11.69 -9.42
N ARG A 100 2.73 -10.62 -9.09
CA ARG A 100 4.19 -10.65 -8.99
C ARG A 100 4.70 -11.49 -7.82
N HIS A 101 4.04 -11.45 -6.66
CA HIS A 101 4.37 -12.33 -5.53
C HIS A 101 4.28 -13.80 -5.94
N LEU A 102 3.16 -14.19 -6.55
CA LEU A 102 2.92 -15.56 -7.02
C LEU A 102 3.97 -16.00 -8.05
N ARG A 103 4.42 -15.10 -8.95
CA ARG A 103 5.46 -15.40 -9.95
C ARG A 103 6.87 -15.50 -9.35
N LYS A 104 7.21 -14.67 -8.37
CA LYS A 104 8.60 -14.52 -7.87
C LYS A 104 8.89 -15.35 -6.62
N ILE A 105 7.89 -15.63 -5.79
CA ILE A 105 8.04 -16.37 -4.53
C ILE A 105 7.33 -17.72 -4.67
N THR A 106 8.06 -18.73 -5.14
CA THR A 106 7.52 -20.07 -5.43
C THR A 106 7.55 -21.03 -4.24
N THR A 107 8.18 -20.62 -3.14
CA THR A 107 8.28 -21.40 -1.90
C THR A 107 7.03 -21.32 -1.02
N ILE A 108 6.21 -20.28 -1.21
CA ILE A 108 4.95 -20.07 -0.50
C ILE A 108 3.81 -20.66 -1.34
N PRO A 109 2.97 -21.54 -0.77
CA PRO A 109 1.76 -22.02 -1.42
C PRO A 109 0.68 -20.94 -1.36
N TRP A 110 0.78 -19.93 -2.23
CA TRP A 110 -0.18 -18.82 -2.29
C TRP A 110 -1.62 -19.34 -2.45
N THR A 111 -2.49 -18.90 -1.54
CA THR A 111 -3.92 -19.23 -1.52
C THR A 111 -4.68 -18.55 -2.65
N GLY A 112 -4.27 -17.35 -3.07
CA GLY A 112 -4.92 -16.65 -4.20
C GLY A 112 -4.22 -15.36 -4.61
N SER A 113 -4.62 -14.83 -5.77
CA SER A 113 -4.10 -13.57 -6.28
C SER A 113 -5.00 -12.40 -5.88
N LEU A 114 -4.41 -11.25 -5.58
CA LEU A 114 -5.17 -10.00 -5.43
C LEU A 114 -5.80 -9.50 -6.73
N CYS A 115 -5.48 -10.08 -7.90
CA CYS A 115 -6.26 -9.85 -9.12
C CYS A 115 -7.64 -10.52 -9.07
N ASP A 116 -7.82 -11.54 -8.22
CA ASP A 116 -9.10 -12.22 -8.05
C ASP A 116 -10.02 -11.41 -7.13
N GLY A 117 -11.22 -11.07 -7.62
CA GLY A 117 -12.20 -10.32 -6.83
C GLY A 117 -12.60 -11.03 -5.53
N ALA A 118 -12.60 -12.36 -5.53
CA ALA A 118 -12.86 -13.18 -4.34
C ALA A 118 -11.79 -13.02 -3.26
N ALA A 119 -10.52 -12.89 -3.63
CA ALA A 119 -9.44 -12.64 -2.67
C ALA A 119 -9.58 -11.26 -2.03
N ARG A 120 -9.90 -10.24 -2.84
CA ARG A 120 -10.10 -8.86 -2.35
C ARG A 120 -11.34 -8.69 -1.46
N SER A 121 -12.40 -9.44 -1.74
CA SER A 121 -13.68 -9.33 -1.02
C SER A 121 -13.80 -10.26 0.19
N ARG A 122 -12.76 -11.06 0.48
CA ARG A 122 -12.82 -12.14 1.48
C ARG A 122 -13.25 -11.69 2.87
N TRP A 123 -12.82 -10.48 3.27
CA TRP A 123 -13.09 -9.92 4.61
C TRP A 123 -14.08 -8.75 4.57
N PHE A 124 -14.78 -8.56 3.45
CA PHE A 124 -15.83 -7.56 3.37
C PHE A 124 -16.99 -7.92 4.31
N PRO A 125 -17.56 -6.96 5.07
CA PRO A 125 -17.36 -5.52 4.99
C PRO A 125 -16.28 -4.95 5.94
N GLN A 126 -15.62 -5.77 6.77
CA GLN A 126 -14.64 -5.30 7.77
C GLN A 126 -13.39 -4.71 7.11
N ILE A 127 -12.92 -5.36 6.05
CA ILE A 127 -11.78 -4.93 5.25
C ILE A 127 -12.21 -4.83 3.78
N ASP A 128 -11.90 -3.70 3.14
CA ASP A 128 -12.08 -3.45 1.71
C ASP A 128 -10.70 -3.32 1.05
N ILE A 129 -10.45 -4.04 -0.03
CA ILE A 129 -9.16 -4.06 -0.74
C ILE A 129 -9.40 -3.65 -2.20
N ARG A 130 -8.79 -2.55 -2.62
CA ARG A 130 -9.00 -1.99 -3.97
C ARG A 130 -7.69 -1.67 -4.66
N ILE A 131 -7.67 -1.87 -5.98
CA ILE A 131 -6.51 -1.60 -6.83
C ILE A 131 -6.72 -0.25 -7.52
N PRO A 132 -5.74 0.66 -7.52
CA PRO A 132 -5.82 1.95 -8.20
C PRO A 132 -6.12 1.82 -9.70
N ALA A 133 -7.03 2.67 -10.20
CA ALA A 133 -7.22 2.84 -11.63
C ALA A 133 -6.10 3.70 -12.25
N GLY A 134 -5.87 3.58 -13.55
CA GLY A 134 -4.91 4.41 -14.29
C GLY A 134 -3.45 4.00 -14.15
N ALA A 135 -3.14 2.89 -13.48
CA ALA A 135 -1.77 2.41 -13.27
C ALA A 135 -1.67 0.88 -13.43
N GLU A 136 -0.47 0.41 -13.76
CA GLU A 136 -0.19 -1.02 -13.89
C GLU A 136 0.04 -1.65 -12.51
N PHE A 137 -0.64 -2.77 -12.21
CA PHE A 137 -0.56 -3.49 -10.94
C PHE A 137 -0.05 -4.94 -11.10
N VAL A 138 -0.31 -5.58 -12.24
CA VAL A 138 -0.05 -7.00 -12.48
C VAL A 138 1.43 -7.26 -12.68
N ASP A 139 2.07 -6.43 -13.49
CA ASP A 139 3.51 -6.47 -13.76
C ASP A 139 4.06 -5.07 -14.06
N PRO A 140 4.21 -4.21 -13.05
CA PRO A 140 4.65 -2.85 -13.27
C PRO A 140 6.08 -2.82 -13.81
N GLN A 141 6.28 -2.20 -14.98
CA GLN A 141 7.58 -2.07 -15.62
C GLN A 141 8.02 -0.61 -15.73
N PRO A 142 9.33 -0.33 -15.73
CA PRO A 142 10.42 -1.28 -15.49
C PRO A 142 10.58 -1.60 -13.99
N GLU A 143 10.90 -2.87 -13.69
CA GLU A 143 10.93 -3.41 -12.31
C GLU A 143 11.75 -2.59 -11.30
N PHE A 144 12.85 -1.98 -11.74
CA PHE A 144 13.77 -1.29 -10.83
C PHE A 144 13.30 0.10 -10.38
N MET A 145 12.19 0.62 -10.94
CA MET A 145 11.67 1.94 -10.55
C MET A 145 10.14 2.04 -10.51
N ASN A 146 9.35 1.11 -11.07
CA ASN A 146 7.90 1.29 -11.09
C ASN A 146 7.20 0.85 -9.79
N HIS A 147 7.40 1.62 -8.71
CA HIS A 147 6.82 1.37 -7.37
C HIS A 147 5.59 2.23 -7.06
N PHE A 148 4.83 2.66 -8.08
CA PHE A 148 3.74 3.61 -7.82
C PHE A 148 2.49 2.95 -7.22
N THR A 149 2.15 1.74 -7.67
CA THR A 149 0.83 1.15 -7.44
C THR A 149 0.89 -0.08 -6.55
N CYS A 150 0.07 -0.07 -5.50
CA CYS A 150 -0.28 -1.18 -4.64
C CYS A 150 -1.80 -1.27 -4.49
N ALA A 151 -2.31 -2.38 -3.97
CA ALA A 151 -3.69 -2.42 -3.51
C ALA A 151 -3.82 -1.66 -2.19
N TRP A 152 -4.82 -0.78 -2.09
CA TRP A 152 -5.13 -0.07 -0.85
C TRP A 152 -6.06 -0.92 0.00
N VAL A 153 -5.73 -1.03 1.29
CA VAL A 153 -6.51 -1.78 2.28
C VAL A 153 -7.18 -0.80 3.22
N TYR A 154 -8.51 -0.86 3.32
CA TYR A 154 -9.30 -0.06 4.26
C TYR A 154 -9.88 -0.94 5.35
N HIS A 155 -9.58 -0.63 6.60
CA HIS A 155 -10.21 -1.23 7.76
C HIS A 155 -11.34 -0.31 8.27
N ARG A 156 -12.58 -0.81 8.16
CA ARG A 156 -13.79 0.00 8.39
C ARG A 156 -13.92 0.50 9.82
N GLN A 157 -13.66 -0.36 10.81
CA GLN A 157 -13.85 -0.02 12.22
C GLN A 157 -12.91 1.12 12.66
N SER A 158 -11.63 1.05 12.28
CA SER A 158 -10.64 2.06 12.68
C SER A 158 -10.58 3.27 11.75
N GLY A 159 -11.24 3.22 10.59
CA GLY A 159 -11.11 4.22 9.53
C GLY A 159 -9.67 4.30 8.99
N THR A 160 -8.89 3.22 9.06
CA THR A 160 -7.47 3.24 8.67
C THR A 160 -7.29 2.69 7.27
N ILE A 161 -6.53 3.39 6.43
CA ILE A 161 -6.03 2.85 5.16
C ILE A 161 -4.55 2.47 5.27
N HIS A 162 -4.17 1.36 4.65
CA HIS A 162 -2.80 1.01 4.32
C HIS A 162 -2.60 1.21 2.82
N VAL A 163 -1.62 2.06 2.45
CA VAL A 163 -1.42 2.53 1.05
C VAL A 163 0.01 2.35 0.55
N ASP A 164 0.84 1.66 1.33
CA ASP A 164 2.21 1.29 0.99
C ASP A 164 3.01 2.48 0.38
N ASP A 165 3.68 2.28 -0.76
CA ASP A 165 4.54 3.24 -1.46
C ASP A 165 3.74 4.27 -2.24
N THR A 166 2.45 4.02 -2.53
CA THR A 166 1.62 4.92 -3.36
C THR A 166 1.59 6.33 -2.77
N ILE A 167 1.59 6.42 -1.43
CA ILE A 167 1.66 7.67 -0.69
C ILE A 167 2.81 7.61 0.31
N SER A 168 3.57 8.70 0.38
CA SER A 168 4.49 8.96 1.49
C SER A 168 3.94 10.06 2.40
N TYR A 169 4.19 9.96 3.70
CA TYR A 169 3.83 10.99 4.69
C TYR A 169 5.07 11.60 5.33
N ALA A 170 5.09 12.94 5.35
CA ALA A 170 6.19 13.76 5.82
C ALA A 170 5.98 14.20 7.27
N ASP A 171 6.22 13.32 8.25
CA ASP A 171 5.96 13.66 9.66
C ASP A 171 6.82 14.82 10.18
N ASP A 172 8.14 14.71 10.05
CA ASP A 172 9.09 15.81 10.24
C ASP A 172 10.17 15.77 9.17
N PRO A 173 9.95 16.42 8.01
CA PRO A 173 10.93 16.42 6.94
C PRO A 173 12.22 17.11 7.40
N GLY A 174 13.36 16.51 7.08
CA GLY A 174 14.67 17.10 7.35
C GLY A 174 14.87 18.42 6.59
N VAL A 175 15.88 19.21 6.98
CA VAL A 175 16.15 20.55 6.44
C VAL A 175 16.21 20.57 4.90
N MET A 176 16.91 19.59 4.30
CA MET A 176 17.02 19.48 2.84
C MET A 176 15.67 19.23 2.16
N SER A 177 14.84 18.37 2.75
CA SER A 177 13.51 18.03 2.23
C SER A 177 12.54 19.22 2.35
N LYS A 178 12.62 19.99 3.45
CA LYS A 178 11.91 21.27 3.61
C LYS A 178 12.33 22.30 2.54
N LEU A 179 13.62 22.39 2.23
CA LEU A 179 14.14 23.29 1.17
C LEU A 179 13.63 22.89 -0.23
N MET A 180 13.38 21.60 -0.46
CA MET A 180 12.75 21.08 -1.69
C MET A 180 11.21 21.21 -1.70
N GLY A 181 10.62 21.91 -0.73
CA GLY A 181 9.20 22.23 -0.68
C GLY A 181 8.32 21.23 0.08
N GLN A 182 8.90 20.20 0.72
CA GLN A 182 8.12 19.24 1.50
C GLN A 182 7.66 19.87 2.83
N LYS A 183 6.34 19.94 3.03
CA LYS A 183 5.75 20.52 4.23
C LYS A 183 5.61 19.47 5.33
N LYS A 184 5.79 19.88 6.59
CA LYS A 184 5.49 19.03 7.74
C LYS A 184 4.01 18.62 7.71
N GLY A 185 3.71 17.35 7.96
CA GLY A 185 2.36 16.82 7.97
C GLY A 185 1.70 16.68 6.59
N SER A 186 2.44 16.86 5.51
CA SER A 186 1.93 16.66 4.15
C SER A 186 2.09 15.21 3.69
N ILE A 187 1.23 14.81 2.74
CA ILE A 187 1.42 13.59 1.98
C ILE A 187 1.83 13.91 0.54
N SER A 188 2.49 12.98 -0.12
CA SER A 188 2.78 13.08 -1.56
C SER A 188 2.66 11.72 -2.24
N PHE A 189 2.21 11.72 -3.49
CA PHE A 189 2.16 10.50 -4.31
C PHE A 189 3.57 10.09 -4.74
N HIS A 190 3.79 8.77 -4.89
CA HIS A 190 5.10 8.24 -5.26
C HIS A 190 5.66 8.95 -6.52
N PRO A 191 6.94 9.36 -6.54
CA PRO A 191 7.51 10.12 -7.66
C PRO A 191 7.39 9.44 -9.02
N THR A 192 7.37 8.11 -9.05
CA THR A 192 7.31 7.33 -10.29
C THR A 192 5.96 7.43 -11.00
N MET A 193 4.92 7.97 -10.34
CA MET A 193 3.69 8.44 -10.99
C MET A 193 3.98 9.39 -12.16
N LYS A 194 5.01 10.24 -12.04
CA LYS A 194 5.42 11.22 -13.07
C LYS A 194 6.17 10.58 -14.25
N GLY A 195 6.51 9.29 -14.14
CA GLY A 195 7.23 8.50 -15.13
C GLY A 195 6.45 7.24 -15.50
N PRO A 196 6.92 6.03 -15.11
CA PRO A 196 6.34 4.75 -15.52
C PRO A 196 5.07 4.35 -14.77
N GLY A 197 4.73 5.01 -13.66
CA GLY A 197 3.67 4.58 -12.75
C GLY A 197 2.28 4.56 -13.37
N LEU A 198 1.95 5.60 -14.14
CA LEU A 198 0.66 5.71 -14.82
C LEU A 198 0.73 5.14 -16.23
N PHE A 199 -0.35 4.51 -16.70
CA PHE A 199 -0.44 3.98 -18.07
C PHE A 199 -0.07 5.03 -19.13
N PRO A 200 0.46 4.63 -20.29
CA PRO A 200 0.94 5.57 -21.30
C PRO A 200 -0.21 6.14 -22.17
N ASN A 201 -1.30 6.59 -21.55
CA ASN A 201 -2.45 7.22 -22.18
C ASN A 201 -2.87 8.50 -21.41
N PRO A 202 -3.48 9.49 -22.08
CA PRO A 202 -3.82 10.77 -21.46
C PRO A 202 -4.90 10.69 -20.37
N GLU A 203 -5.69 9.63 -20.32
CA GLU A 203 -6.76 9.42 -19.33
C GLU A 203 -6.22 8.95 -17.98
N SER A 204 -5.10 8.22 -17.98
CA SER A 204 -4.55 7.56 -16.80
C SER A 204 -4.34 8.44 -15.56
N PRO A 205 -3.85 9.71 -15.65
CA PRO A 205 -3.71 10.55 -14.47
C PRO A 205 -5.06 10.91 -13.85
N PHE A 206 -6.10 11.09 -14.67
CA PHE A 206 -7.44 11.41 -14.21
C PHE A 206 -8.15 10.18 -13.67
N GLN A 207 -7.96 9.01 -14.27
CA GLN A 207 -8.45 7.74 -13.73
C GLN A 207 -7.93 7.50 -12.31
N PHE A 208 -6.63 7.70 -12.07
CA PHE A 208 -6.06 7.59 -10.73
C PHE A 208 -6.66 8.63 -9.77
N ARG A 209 -6.66 9.91 -10.17
CA ARG A 209 -7.22 11.02 -9.37
C ARG A 209 -8.67 10.76 -8.96
N ASP A 210 -9.50 10.36 -9.93
CA ASP A 210 -10.94 10.16 -9.72
C ASP A 210 -11.20 8.90 -8.91
N TRP A 211 -10.37 7.86 -9.06
CA TRP A 211 -10.39 6.70 -8.18
C TRP A 211 -10.14 7.09 -6.72
N VAL A 212 -9.11 7.90 -6.42
CA VAL A 212 -8.86 8.38 -5.04
C VAL A 212 -10.03 9.24 -4.54
N ARG A 213 -10.65 10.06 -5.40
CA ARG A 213 -11.84 10.84 -5.04
C ARG A 213 -13.03 9.97 -4.67
N CYS A 214 -13.26 8.87 -5.39
CA CYS A 214 -14.33 7.92 -5.04
C CYS A 214 -14.08 7.29 -3.67
N LEU A 215 -12.83 6.89 -3.37
CA LEU A 215 -12.49 6.39 -2.04
C LEU A 215 -12.73 7.42 -0.93
N LEU A 216 -12.44 8.70 -1.16
CA LEU A 216 -12.74 9.77 -0.21
C LEU A 216 -14.24 9.98 0.04
N GLN A 217 -15.10 9.58 -0.90
CA GLN A 217 -16.56 9.64 -0.75
C GLN A 217 -17.11 8.40 -0.05
N GLU A 218 -16.53 7.23 -0.31
CA GLU A 218 -17.04 5.95 0.17
C GLU A 218 -16.45 5.50 1.51
N TRP A 219 -15.19 5.85 1.78
CA TRP A 219 -14.47 5.43 2.98
C TRP A 219 -14.38 6.58 3.97
N ASN A 220 -14.69 6.30 5.24
CA ASN A 220 -14.40 7.21 6.33
C ASN A 220 -12.91 7.10 6.71
N ILE A 221 -12.05 7.80 5.96
CA ILE A 221 -10.60 7.75 6.11
C ILE A 221 -10.16 8.66 7.26
N VAL A 222 -9.88 8.05 8.41
CA VAL A 222 -9.39 8.71 9.63
C VAL A 222 -7.86 8.69 9.66
N ASN A 223 -7.24 7.55 9.32
CA ASN A 223 -5.80 7.33 9.44
C ASN A 223 -5.20 6.82 8.12
N ILE A 224 -3.93 7.16 7.85
CA ILE A 224 -3.18 6.69 6.69
C ILE A 224 -1.86 6.05 7.16
N CYS A 225 -1.66 4.79 6.82
CA CYS A 225 -0.41 4.06 7.02
C CYS A 225 0.31 3.90 5.68
N THR A 226 1.56 4.38 5.61
CA THR A 226 2.42 4.29 4.42
C THR A 226 3.47 3.19 4.63
N ALA A 227 4.23 2.84 3.59
CA ALA A 227 5.38 1.94 3.72
C ALA A 227 6.64 2.64 4.26
N HIS A 228 6.78 3.93 4.00
CA HIS A 228 7.98 4.71 4.31
C HIS A 228 7.66 6.00 5.03
N GLY A 229 8.60 6.44 5.88
CA GLY A 229 8.49 7.70 6.60
C GLY A 229 7.58 7.61 7.82
N GLY A 230 6.43 8.27 7.81
CA GLY A 230 5.50 8.32 8.95
C GLY A 230 4.10 7.82 8.62
N ASN A 231 3.22 7.76 9.61
CA ASN A 231 1.79 7.54 9.39
C ASN A 231 1.03 8.82 9.76
N ARG A 232 -0.09 9.07 9.09
CA ARG A 232 -1.03 10.13 9.49
C ARG A 232 -2.08 9.54 10.44
N ILE A 233 -2.05 9.94 11.71
CA ILE A 233 -3.07 9.58 12.71
C ILE A 233 -4.07 10.74 12.86
N GLY A 234 -5.34 10.49 12.53
CA GLY A 234 -6.40 11.49 12.43
C GLY A 234 -6.28 12.37 11.17
N GLY A 235 -7.39 12.93 10.69
CA GLY A 235 -7.40 13.87 9.55
C GLY A 235 -6.91 13.27 8.21
N GLY A 236 -6.97 11.94 8.05
CA GLY A 236 -6.54 11.24 6.84
C GLY A 236 -7.25 11.74 5.57
N ALA A 237 -8.58 11.83 5.59
CA ALA A 237 -9.36 12.34 4.47
C ALA A 237 -8.97 13.78 4.08
N GLU A 238 -8.75 14.66 5.07
CA GLU A 238 -8.36 16.05 4.84
C GLU A 238 -7.01 16.16 4.15
N VAL A 239 -5.99 15.46 4.67
CA VAL A 239 -4.64 15.53 4.08
C VAL A 239 -4.61 14.91 2.68
N LEU A 240 -5.39 13.86 2.44
CA LEU A 240 -5.51 13.21 1.13
C LEU A 240 -6.24 14.09 0.11
N SER A 241 -7.33 14.73 0.52
CA SER A 241 -8.04 15.71 -0.31
C SER A 241 -7.16 16.89 -0.68
N ASN A 242 -6.44 17.46 0.30
CA ASN A 242 -5.49 18.55 0.06
C ASN A 242 -4.37 18.14 -0.91
N ALA A 243 -3.83 16.94 -0.77
CA ALA A 243 -2.81 16.44 -1.68
C ALA A 243 -3.34 16.28 -3.12
N LEU A 244 -4.58 15.82 -3.32
CA LEU A 244 -5.21 15.80 -4.64
C LEU A 244 -5.32 17.20 -5.25
N LEU A 245 -5.78 18.18 -4.46
CA LEU A 245 -5.89 19.58 -4.91
C LEU A 245 -4.52 20.15 -5.30
N GLU A 246 -3.50 19.95 -4.47
CA GLU A 246 -2.13 20.41 -4.76
C GLU A 246 -1.54 19.72 -6.00
N HIS A 247 -1.96 18.49 -6.32
CA HIS A 247 -1.49 17.71 -7.47
C HIS A 247 -2.31 17.91 -8.75
N GLU A 248 -3.41 18.67 -8.73
CA GLU A 248 -4.24 18.90 -9.93
C GLU A 248 -3.41 19.39 -11.15
N PRO A 249 -2.52 20.40 -11.02
CA PRO A 249 -1.68 20.83 -12.14
C PRO A 249 -0.71 19.75 -12.64
N VAL A 250 -0.32 18.81 -11.76
CA VAL A 250 0.53 17.67 -12.12
C VAL A 250 -0.27 16.67 -12.95
N PHE A 251 -1.50 16.33 -12.55
CA PHE A 251 -2.36 15.42 -13.33
C PHE A 251 -2.61 15.96 -14.73
N GLU A 252 -2.96 17.25 -14.86
CA GLU A 252 -3.13 17.88 -16.16
C GLU A 252 -1.84 17.86 -17.01
N LYS A 253 -0.70 18.19 -16.41
CA LYS A 253 0.59 18.18 -17.11
C LYS A 253 0.94 16.78 -17.62
N LEU A 254 0.70 15.76 -16.81
CA LEU A 254 0.93 14.36 -17.19
C LEU A 254 -0.01 13.94 -18.31
N SER A 255 -1.28 14.32 -18.24
CA SER A 255 -2.27 14.04 -19.28
C SER A 255 -1.85 14.67 -20.62
N ARG A 256 -1.52 15.98 -20.64
CA ARG A 256 -1.03 16.67 -21.84
C ARG A 256 0.24 16.03 -22.41
N LYS A 257 1.20 15.67 -21.56
CA LYS A 257 2.44 15.01 -21.98
C LYS A 257 2.15 13.66 -22.65
N LYS A 258 1.26 12.86 -22.07
CA LYS A 258 0.85 11.57 -22.63
C LYS A 258 0.04 11.75 -23.93
N ALA A 259 -0.83 12.76 -24.05
CA ALA A 259 -1.52 13.05 -25.31
C ALA A 259 -0.54 13.38 -26.46
N SER A 260 0.56 14.07 -26.17
CA SER A 260 1.59 14.44 -27.16
C SER A 260 2.58 13.34 -27.51
N GLY A 261 2.60 12.24 -26.74
CA GLY A 261 3.51 11.13 -26.97
C GLY A 261 3.04 10.25 -28.14
N LYS A 262 3.98 9.78 -28.97
CA LYS A 262 3.72 8.68 -29.91
C LYS A 262 3.53 7.39 -29.11
N HIS A 263 2.31 7.14 -28.61
CA HIS A 263 2.00 5.92 -27.90
C HIS A 263 1.49 4.86 -28.87
N LYS A 264 1.99 3.63 -28.71
CA LYS A 264 1.33 2.46 -29.28
C LYS A 264 -0.04 2.34 -28.61
N GLU A 265 -1.04 1.90 -29.37
CA GLU A 265 -2.39 1.64 -28.87
C GLU A 265 -2.33 0.86 -27.55
N PHE A 266 -2.77 1.51 -26.46
CA PHE A 266 -2.85 0.87 -25.16
C PHE A 266 -4.10 -0.03 -25.17
N LYS A 267 -3.90 -1.34 -25.18
CA LYS A 267 -4.98 -2.29 -24.92
C LYS A 267 -5.08 -2.48 -23.41
N PRO A 268 -6.16 -2.03 -22.76
CA PRO A 268 -6.36 -2.32 -21.35
C PRO A 268 -6.39 -3.84 -21.14
N PRO A 269 -6.04 -4.33 -19.93
CA PRO A 269 -6.26 -5.74 -19.58
C PRO A 269 -7.71 -6.13 -19.87
N LEU A 270 -7.89 -7.27 -20.53
CA LEU A 270 -9.19 -7.79 -20.99
C LEU A 270 -10.13 -8.22 -19.84
N ASP A 271 -9.70 -8.11 -18.58
CA ASP A 271 -10.44 -8.60 -17.42
C ASP A 271 -11.44 -7.60 -16.83
N GLY A 272 -11.63 -6.44 -17.47
CA GLY A 272 -12.69 -5.49 -17.09
C GLY A 272 -12.54 -4.91 -15.69
N SER A 273 -11.37 -5.02 -15.07
CA SER A 273 -11.10 -4.51 -13.71
C SER A 273 -10.83 -2.99 -13.66
N ILE A 274 -11.38 -2.22 -14.60
CA ILE A 274 -11.63 -0.80 -14.34
C ILE A 274 -12.73 -0.82 -13.30
N CYS A 275 -12.40 -0.47 -12.05
CA CYS A 275 -13.39 -0.30 -10.99
C CYS A 275 -14.56 0.52 -11.55
N GLU A 276 -15.70 -0.15 -11.73
CA GLU A 276 -16.97 0.53 -11.91
C GLU A 276 -17.14 1.35 -10.62
N CYS A 277 -17.10 2.67 -10.76
CA CYS A 277 -17.59 3.57 -9.73
C CYS A 277 -19.11 3.38 -9.75
N GLY A 278 -19.60 2.44 -8.95
CA GLY A 278 -20.99 2.06 -8.82
C GLY A 278 -21.33 1.75 -7.37
#